data_AF-G9K953-F1
#
_entry.id   AF-G9K953-F1
#
_cell.length_a   1.000
_cell.length_b   1.000
_cell.length_c   1.000
_cell.angle_alpha   90.00
_cell.angle_beta   90.00
_cell.angle_gamma   90.00
#
_symmetry.space_group_name_H-M   'P 1'
#
loop_
_entity.id
_entity.type
_entity.pdbx_description
1 polymer ?
#
loop_
_entity_poly.entity_id
_entity_poly.type
_entity_poly.pdbx_seq_one_letter_code
_entity_poly.pdbx_strand_id
1 'polypeptide(L)'
;AFRVMRLQDELVTLRLECTNLYRKGHFTSLELAPPSALTTTHLKAEPLTKGTHSSSTSWFRKPMTRAELVSISSSEDEGNLRFVYELLSWVEEMQMKLERAEWGNDLPSVELQLETQQHIHTSV
;
A
#
# COMPACT_ATOMS: atom_id res chain seq x y z
N ALA A 1 -24.06 28.43 -4.06
CA ALA A 1 -24.91 27.58 -3.20
C ALA A 1 -25.34 26.28 -3.89
N PHE A 2 -26.11 26.34 -5.00
CA PHE A 2 -26.68 25.14 -5.66
C PHE A 2 -25.65 24.08 -6.11
N ARG A 3 -24.52 24.50 -6.70
CA ARG A 3 -23.45 23.60 -7.15
C ARG A 3 -22.81 22.82 -6.00
N VAL A 4 -22.66 23.45 -4.84
CA VAL A 4 -22.09 22.82 -3.65
C VAL A 4 -23.05 21.78 -3.08
N MET A 5 -24.35 22.08 -3.07
CA MET A 5 -25.38 21.15 -2.59
C MET A 5 -25.50 19.92 -3.51
N ARG A 6 -25.41 20.13 -4.83
CA ARG A 6 -25.37 19.02 -5.80
C ARG A 6 -24.14 18.13 -5.62
N LEU A 7 -22.96 18.73 -5.41
CA LEU A 7 -21.73 17.96 -5.16
C LEU A 7 -21.80 17.19 -3.84
N GLN A 8 -22.43 17.75 -2.80
CA GLN A 8 -22.66 17.02 -1.55
C GLN A 8 -23.57 15.80 -1.75
N ASP A 9 -24.64 15.95 -2.52
CA ASP A 9 -25.58 14.87 -2.84
C ASP A 9 -24.91 13.75 -3.68
N GLU A 10 -24.13 14.14 -4.69
CA GLU A 10 -23.34 13.21 -5.51
C GLU A 10 -22.29 12.47 -4.66
N LEU A 11 -21.63 13.15 -3.71
CA LEU A 11 -20.65 12.54 -2.81
C LEU A 11 -21.29 11.54 -1.84
N VAL A 12 -22.46 11.87 -1.29
CA VAL A 12 -23.22 10.96 -0.40
C VAL A 12 -23.63 9.70 -1.16
N THR A 13 -24.10 9.87 -2.39
CA THR A 13 -24.48 8.75 -3.27
C THR A 13 -23.29 7.84 -3.54
N LEU A 14 -22.15 8.41 -3.94
CA LEU A 14 -20.93 7.64 -4.22
C LEU A 14 -20.45 6.85 -2.99
N ARG A 15 -20.48 7.46 -1.79
CA ARG A 15 -20.09 6.77 -0.55
C ARG A 15 -21.00 5.58 -0.25
N LEU A 16 -22.30 5.72 -0.50
CA LEU A 16 -23.25 4.63 -0.31
C LEU A 16 -23.00 3.49 -1.30
N GLU A 17 -22.71 3.81 -2.56
CA GLU A 17 -22.37 2.82 -3.58
C GLU A 17 -21.09 2.06 -3.24
N CYS A 18 -20.02 2.75 -2.86
CA CYS A 18 -18.77 2.11 -2.42
C CYS A 18 -18.99 1.20 -1.21
N THR A 19 -19.77 1.65 -0.22
CA THR A 19 -20.09 0.84 0.97
C THR A 19 -20.89 -0.40 0.61
N ASN A 20 -21.82 -0.29 -0.34
CA ASN A 20 -22.59 -1.42 -0.85
C ASN A 20 -21.71 -2.40 -1.62
N LEU A 21 -20.82 -1.93 -2.49
CA LEU A 21 -19.89 -2.79 -3.23
C LEU A 21 -18.96 -3.56 -2.29
N TYR A 22 -18.42 -2.88 -1.28
CA TYR A 22 -17.58 -3.50 -0.26
C TYR A 22 -18.34 -4.57 0.53
N ARG A 23 -19.56 -4.26 0.99
CA ARG A 23 -20.41 -5.22 1.71
C ARG A 23 -20.84 -6.40 0.83
N LYS A 24 -21.05 -6.15 -0.47
CA LYS A 24 -21.57 -7.14 -1.43
C LYS A 24 -20.46 -7.97 -2.09
N GLY A 25 -19.19 -7.71 -1.78
CA GLY A 25 -18.04 -8.51 -2.25
C GLY A 25 -17.82 -8.48 -3.77
N HIS A 26 -18.40 -7.51 -4.49
CA HIS A 26 -18.24 -7.40 -5.94
C HIS A 26 -17.00 -6.56 -6.28
N PHE A 27 -15.82 -7.17 -6.14
CA PHE A 27 -14.60 -6.66 -6.76
C PHE A 27 -14.47 -7.27 -8.16
N THR A 28 -15.37 -6.92 -9.08
CA THR A 28 -15.13 -7.29 -10.48
C THR A 28 -14.00 -6.39 -10.98
N SER A 29 -12.82 -7.01 -11.10
CA SER A 29 -11.65 -6.56 -11.87
C SER A 29 -12.06 -5.55 -12.93
N LEU A 30 -11.59 -4.31 -12.80
CA LEU A 30 -11.67 -3.31 -13.86
C LEU A 30 -11.06 -3.95 -15.10
N GLU A 31 -11.93 -4.29 -16.04
CA GLU A 31 -11.58 -4.93 -17.30
C GLU A 31 -10.58 -4.03 -18.01
N LEU A 32 -9.37 -4.56 -18.26
CA LEU A 32 -8.38 -3.98 -19.15
C LEU A 32 -9.00 -3.86 -20.54
N ALA A 33 -9.66 -2.74 -20.82
CA ALA A 33 -10.04 -2.36 -22.16
C ALA A 33 -8.74 -2.19 -22.99
N PRO A 34 -8.62 -2.85 -24.15
CA PRO A 34 -7.40 -2.80 -24.94
C PRO A 34 -7.18 -1.38 -25.49
N PRO A 35 -5.94 -0.84 -25.47
CA PRO A 35 -5.68 0.49 -25.98
C PRO A 35 -5.90 0.50 -27.49
N SER A 36 -6.91 1.25 -27.91
CA SER A 36 -7.13 1.60 -29.30
C SER A 36 -5.89 2.27 -29.88
N ALA A 37 -5.55 1.82 -31.08
CA ALA A 37 -4.42 2.24 -31.86
C ALA A 37 -4.35 3.76 -32.03
N LEU A 38 -3.25 4.35 -31.58
CA LEU A 38 -2.72 5.59 -32.15
C LEU A 38 -1.22 5.39 -32.43
N THR A 39 -0.94 5.17 -33.71
CA THR A 39 0.36 5.29 -34.34
C THR A 39 1.03 6.62 -34.00
N THR A 40 2.24 6.58 -33.43
CA THR A 40 3.28 7.56 -33.77
C THR A 40 4.68 6.97 -33.60
N THR A 41 5.35 6.80 -34.74
CA THR A 41 6.79 6.94 -34.98
C THR A 41 7.78 6.42 -33.93
N HIS A 42 8.32 5.25 -34.27
CA HIS A 42 9.57 4.65 -33.81
C HIS A 42 10.77 5.62 -33.95
N LEU A 43 11.40 6.02 -32.84
CA LEU A 43 12.79 6.49 -32.82
C LEU A 43 13.52 5.96 -31.57
N LYS A 44 14.40 5.01 -31.85
CA LYS A 44 15.58 4.55 -31.12
C LYS A 44 16.27 5.62 -30.26
N ALA A 45 16.40 5.38 -28.95
CA ALA A 45 17.49 5.86 -28.09
C ALA A 45 17.51 5.13 -26.74
N GLU A 46 18.45 4.20 -26.58
CA GLU A 46 19.22 3.97 -25.34
C GLU A 46 20.58 4.67 -25.59
N PRO A 47 21.39 5.13 -24.60
CA PRO A 47 21.35 4.77 -23.18
C PRO A 47 21.58 5.92 -22.17
N LEU A 48 21.42 5.58 -20.88
CA LEU A 48 22.11 6.16 -19.71
C LEU A 48 21.79 7.62 -19.34
N THR A 49 20.89 7.80 -18.37
CA THR A 49 21.06 8.86 -17.36
C THR A 49 20.81 8.30 -15.96
N LYS A 50 21.80 8.55 -15.10
CA LYS A 50 21.76 8.33 -13.66
C LYS A 50 20.58 9.08 -13.06
N GLY A 51 19.58 8.35 -12.60
CA GLY A 51 18.58 8.81 -11.65
C GLY A 51 18.56 7.82 -10.49
N THR A 52 19.32 8.12 -9.44
CA THR A 52 19.20 7.44 -8.16
C THR A 52 17.79 7.72 -7.63
N HIS A 53 16.84 6.83 -7.92
CA HIS A 53 15.63 6.68 -7.12
C HIS A 53 16.03 5.93 -5.85
N SER A 54 16.81 6.59 -4.99
CA SER A 54 16.87 6.18 -3.60
C SER A 54 15.64 6.75 -2.92
N SER A 55 14.99 5.93 -2.10
CA SER A 55 13.80 6.21 -1.26
C SER A 55 12.49 5.91 -2.01
N SER A 56 11.68 4.91 -1.65
CA SER A 56 11.09 4.78 -0.30
C SER A 56 10.47 3.40 -0.02
N THR A 57 11.16 2.28 -0.30
CA THR A 57 10.70 0.96 0.19
C THR A 57 11.27 0.59 1.57
N SER A 58 12.14 1.43 2.14
CA SER A 58 12.84 1.14 3.42
C SER A 58 12.11 1.61 4.68
N TRP A 59 10.88 2.11 4.60
CA TRP A 59 10.18 2.65 5.77
C TRP A 59 9.52 1.56 6.63
N PHE A 60 9.38 0.34 6.11
CA PHE A 60 8.99 -0.83 6.88
C PHE A 60 10.07 -1.90 6.90
N ARG A 61 10.52 -2.22 8.11
CA ARG A 61 11.37 -3.37 8.38
C ARG A 61 10.55 -4.65 8.36
N LYS A 62 11.16 -5.72 7.88
CA LYS A 62 10.61 -7.08 8.00
C LYS A 62 10.90 -7.62 9.41
N PRO A 63 9.96 -8.35 10.04
CA PRO A 63 10.22 -8.97 11.33
C PRO A 63 11.28 -10.06 11.17
N MET A 64 12.15 -10.23 12.17
CA MET A 64 13.08 -11.36 12.16
C MET A 64 12.33 -12.69 12.21
N THR A 65 12.84 -13.69 11.50
CA THR A 65 12.28 -15.04 11.50
C THR A 65 12.59 -15.76 12.80
N ARG A 66 11.75 -16.74 13.16
CA ARG A 66 12.01 -17.61 14.31
C ARG A 66 13.38 -18.26 14.25
N ALA A 67 13.80 -18.73 13.07
CA ALA A 67 15.09 -19.40 12.89
C ALA A 67 16.27 -18.48 13.22
N GLU A 68 16.22 -17.22 12.76
CA GLU A 68 17.25 -16.21 13.06
C GLU A 68 17.33 -15.95 14.56
N LEU A 69 16.20 -15.75 15.23
CA LEU A 69 16.18 -15.45 16.67
C LEU A 69 16.55 -16.66 17.54
N VAL A 70 16.17 -17.87 17.14
CA VAL A 70 16.59 -19.11 17.82
C VAL A 70 18.10 -19.32 17.66
N SER A 71 18.69 -19.02 16.50
CA SER A 71 20.12 -19.22 16.24
C SER A 71 21.06 -18.40 17.14
N ILE A 72 20.58 -17.27 17.65
CA ILE A 72 21.32 -16.37 18.54
C ILE A 72 20.90 -16.50 20.02
N SER A 73 19.98 -17.42 20.32
CA SER A 73 19.47 -17.65 21.68
C SER A 73 20.18 -18.83 22.34
N SER A 74 20.23 -18.83 23.68
CA SER A 74 20.87 -19.90 24.45
C SER A 74 20.03 -21.17 24.54
N SER A 75 18.71 -21.06 24.36
CA SER A 75 17.76 -22.16 24.31
C SER A 75 16.64 -21.92 23.29
N GLU A 76 15.93 -22.99 22.91
CA GLU A 76 14.78 -22.88 22.02
C GLU A 76 13.64 -22.05 22.65
N ASP A 77 13.37 -22.25 23.94
CA ASP A 77 12.33 -21.49 24.66
C ASP A 77 12.64 -19.99 24.71
N GLU A 78 13.91 -19.62 24.89
CA GLU A 78 14.36 -18.23 24.85
C GLU A 78 14.21 -17.64 23.45
N GLY A 79 14.56 -18.39 22.40
CA GLY A 79 14.37 -17.99 21.01
C GLY A 79 12.89 -17.83 20.63
N ASN A 80 12.04 -18.73 21.11
CA ASN A 80 10.59 -18.64 20.96
C ASN A 80 10.04 -17.37 21.64
N LEU A 81 10.49 -17.06 22.85
CA LEU A 81 10.08 -15.86 23.58
C LEU A 81 10.53 -14.58 22.84
N ARG A 82 11.76 -14.54 22.34
CA ARG A 82 12.25 -13.42 21.50
C ARG A 82 11.43 -13.26 20.23
N PHE A 83 11.05 -14.36 19.58
CA PHE A 83 10.22 -14.31 18.38
C PHE A 83 8.85 -13.70 18.66
N VAL A 84 8.21 -14.04 19.79
CA VAL A 84 6.95 -13.40 20.19
C VAL A 84 7.13 -11.89 20.42
N TYR A 85 8.18 -11.47 21.11
CA TYR A 85 8.45 -10.04 21.32
C TYR A 85 8.78 -9.28 20.04
N GLU A 86 9.52 -9.89 19.11
CA GLU A 86 9.78 -9.30 17.80
C GLU A 86 8.48 -9.10 17.02
N LEU A 87 7.60 -10.11 16.99
CA LEU A 87 6.30 -10.00 16.32
C LEU A 87 5.42 -8.91 16.94
N LEU A 88 5.35 -8.85 18.27
CA LEU A 88 4.60 -7.81 18.98
C LEU A 88 5.14 -6.42 18.64
N SER A 89 6.45 -6.24 18.76
CA SER A 89 7.11 -4.96 18.45
C SER A 89 6.87 -4.54 17.00
N TRP A 90 6.93 -5.50 16.07
CA TRP A 90 6.68 -5.26 14.65
C TRP A 90 5.22 -4.86 14.38
N VAL A 91 4.24 -5.55 14.97
CA VAL A 91 2.81 -5.21 14.83
C VAL A 91 2.55 -3.82 15.37
N GLU A 92 3.05 -3.49 16.56
CA GLU A 92 2.90 -2.17 17.17
C GLU A 92 3.50 -1.07 16.29
N GLU A 93 4.68 -1.30 15.72
CA GLU A 93 5.32 -0.36 14.79
C GLU A 93 4.52 -0.18 13.49
N MET A 94 3.98 -1.26 12.92
CA MET A 94 3.15 -1.20 11.72
C MET A 94 1.85 -0.44 11.99
N GLN A 95 1.18 -0.74 13.10
CA GLN A 95 -0.05 -0.08 13.51
C GLN A 95 0.17 1.42 13.72
N MET A 96 1.22 1.80 14.46
CA MET A 96 1.55 3.21 14.70
C MET A 96 1.76 3.98 13.40
N LYS A 97 2.46 3.39 12.42
CA LYS A 97 2.70 4.03 11.11
C LYS A 97 1.42 4.13 10.28
N LEU A 98 0.56 3.11 10.34
CA LEU A 98 -0.72 3.12 9.65
C LEU A 98 -1.69 4.15 10.23
N GLU A 99 -1.72 4.31 11.56
CA GLU A 99 -2.54 5.30 12.24
C GLU A 99 -2.11 6.74 11.93
N ARG A 100 -0.81 6.95 11.73
CA ARG A 100 -0.22 8.26 11.41
C ARG A 100 -0.14 8.54 9.90
N ALA A 101 -0.68 7.65 9.08
CA ALA A 101 -0.65 7.77 7.63
C ALA A 101 -1.45 8.99 7.15
N GLU A 102 -0.78 9.92 6.48
CA GLU A 102 -1.42 11.05 5.81
C GLU A 102 -1.70 10.68 4.35
N TRP A 103 -2.97 10.76 3.92
CA TRP A 103 -3.39 10.38 2.56
C TRP A 103 -3.34 11.55 1.56
N GLY A 104 -3.17 12.78 2.05
CA GLY A 104 -3.28 13.99 1.23
C GLY A 104 -4.72 14.35 0.85
N ASN A 105 -4.89 15.48 0.16
CA ASN A 105 -6.20 16.00 -0.26
C ASN A 105 -6.40 15.96 -1.79
N ASP A 106 -5.43 15.39 -2.52
CA ASP A 106 -5.41 15.28 -3.97
C ASP A 106 -5.28 13.81 -4.39
N LEU A 107 -5.80 13.49 -5.57
CA LEU A 107 -5.84 12.12 -6.10
C LEU A 107 -4.43 11.48 -6.22
N PRO A 108 -3.39 12.18 -6.73
CA PRO A 108 -2.04 11.61 -6.78
C PRO A 108 -1.49 11.21 -5.40
N SER A 109 -1.72 12.01 -4.36
CA SER A 109 -1.28 11.69 -3.00
C SER A 109 -1.96 10.44 -2.43
N VAL A 110 -3.26 10.29 -2.71
CA VAL A 110 -4.04 9.11 -2.28
C VAL A 110 -3.58 7.86 -3.04
N GLU A 111 -3.32 7.95 -4.34
CA GLU A 111 -2.82 6.84 -5.16
C GLU A 111 -1.44 6.37 -4.70
N LEU A 112 -0.53 7.30 -4.42
CA LEU A 112 0.79 6.99 -3.86
C LEU A 112 0.67 6.28 -2.51
N GLN A 113 -0.21 6.76 -1.63
CA GLN A 113 -0.42 6.14 -0.33
C GLN A 113 -1.09 4.76 -0.45
N LEU A 114 -1.97 4.57 -1.43
CA LEU A 114 -2.59 3.27 -1.71
C LEU A 114 -1.57 2.23 -2.20
N GLU A 115 -0.71 2.61 -3.15
CA GLU A 115 0.39 1.75 -3.62
C GLU A 115 1.28 1.34 -2.44
N THR A 116 1.59 2.32 -1.59
CA THR A 116 2.37 2.17 -0.38
C THR A 116 1.71 1.17 0.59
N GLN A 117 0.39 1.23 0.79
CA GLN A 117 -0.38 0.26 1.59
C GLN A 117 -0.45 -1.13 0.96
N GLN A 118 -0.55 -1.23 -0.37
CA GLN A 118 -0.59 -2.51 -1.08
C GLN A 118 0.71 -3.31 -0.87
N HIS A 119 1.85 -2.63 -0.86
CA HIS A 119 3.14 -3.25 -0.57
C HIS A 119 3.19 -3.82 0.86
N ILE A 120 2.59 -3.13 1.84
CA ILE A 120 2.48 -3.63 3.23
C ILE A 120 1.67 -4.91 3.25
N HIS A 121 0.46 -4.88 2.68
CA HIS A 121 -0.45 -6.02 2.70
C HIS A 121 0.14 -7.25 2.01
N THR A 122 0.99 -7.06 1.01
CA THR A 122 1.69 -8.17 0.33
C THR A 122 2.84 -8.73 1.16
N SER A 123 3.38 -7.96 2.11
CA SER A 123 4.47 -8.37 2.99
C SER A 123 4.00 -9.03 4.29
N VAL A 124 2.68 -9.03 4.57
CA VAL A 124 2.04 -9.79 5.65
C VAL A 124 1.69 -11.18 5.15
#